data_AF-A0A0S8CJX2-F1
#
_entry.id   AF-A0A0S8CJX2-F1
#
_cell.length_a   1.000
_cell.length_b   1.000
_cell.length_c   1.000
_cell.angle_alpha   90.00
_cell.angle_beta   90.00
_cell.angle_gamma   90.00
#
_symmetry.space_group_name_H-M   'P 1'
#
loop_
_entity.id
_entity.type
_entity.pdbx_description
1 polymer ?
#
loop_
_entity_poly.entity_id
_entity_poly.type
_entity_poly.pdbx_seq_one_letter_code
_entity_poly.pdbx_strand_id
1 'polypeptide(L)'
;MGGLKGLLDTCSALTGRSGRHNKALRDVTEWLETIQKFTTEYNLQKEDPNLDSVLDNIGKAKFELTNIKYRAGGIIKTAPNIKGLKASPLINEIIDELDDFRRALINPSLGHTVLVRVIPELRNSLKNIQDAMSKIEYK
;
A
#
# COMPACT_ATOMS: atom_id res chain seq x y z
N MET A 1 7.82 14.73 -40.80
CA MET A 1 6.97 15.00 -39.62
C MET A 1 7.44 14.17 -38.42
N GLY A 2 8.50 14.56 -37.72
CA GLY A 2 9.08 13.76 -36.63
C GLY A 2 9.70 14.52 -35.45
N GLY A 3 9.81 15.86 -35.53
CA GLY A 3 10.58 16.65 -34.54
C GLY A 3 9.89 16.88 -33.19
N LEU A 4 8.56 16.98 -33.17
CA LEU A 4 7.82 17.33 -31.95
C LEU A 4 7.68 16.17 -30.95
N LYS A 5 7.63 14.92 -31.44
CA LYS A 5 7.51 13.74 -30.59
C LYS A 5 8.81 13.47 -29.82
N GLY A 6 9.96 13.62 -30.50
CA GLY A 6 11.27 13.53 -29.88
C GLY A 6 11.49 14.58 -28.80
N LEU A 7 11.08 15.84 -29.01
CA LEU A 7 11.23 16.91 -28.02
C LEU A 7 10.39 16.70 -26.75
N LEU A 8 9.18 16.15 -26.88
CA LEU A 8 8.34 15.79 -25.72
C LEU A 8 8.92 14.60 -24.93
N ASP A 9 9.49 13.62 -25.63
CA ASP A 9 10.21 12.50 -25.00
C ASP A 9 11.51 12.98 -24.31
N THR A 10 12.22 13.95 -24.89
CA THR A 10 13.42 14.54 -24.27
C THR A 10 13.07 15.41 -23.05
N CYS A 11 11.96 16.16 -23.08
CA CYS A 11 11.50 16.95 -21.93
C CYS A 11 11.00 16.06 -20.77
N SER A 12 10.33 14.95 -21.07
CA SER A 12 9.91 13.97 -20.05
C SER A 12 11.09 13.11 -19.55
N ALA A 13 12.15 12.96 -20.34
CA ALA A 13 13.45 12.45 -19.88
C ALA A 13 14.18 13.46 -18.97
N LEU A 14 14.12 14.76 -19.27
CA LEU A 14 14.77 15.86 -18.52
C LEU A 14 14.09 16.21 -17.19
N THR A 15 12.76 16.17 -17.10
CA THR A 15 12.02 16.30 -15.82
C THR A 15 11.93 14.98 -15.07
N GLY A 16 12.26 13.88 -15.74
CA GLY A 16 12.21 12.52 -15.24
C GLY A 16 10.81 11.94 -15.03
N ARG A 17 9.74 12.73 -15.00
CA ARG A 17 8.39 12.21 -14.70
C ARG A 17 7.64 11.90 -16.00
N SER A 18 7.50 10.62 -16.31
CA SER A 18 6.84 10.10 -17.53
C SER A 18 5.41 9.62 -17.23
N GLY A 19 4.60 9.30 -18.25
CA GLY A 19 3.30 8.66 -18.05
C GLY A 19 3.37 7.36 -17.21
N ARG A 20 4.52 6.67 -17.21
CA ARG A 20 4.77 5.50 -16.34
C ARG A 20 4.93 5.89 -14.87
N HIS A 21 5.50 7.06 -14.57
CA HIS A 21 5.60 7.60 -13.21
C HIS A 21 4.22 7.89 -12.63
N ASN A 22 3.41 8.68 -13.35
CA ASN A 22 2.06 9.05 -12.90
C ASN A 22 1.14 7.83 -12.78
N LYS A 23 1.29 6.85 -13.69
CA LYS A 23 0.59 5.57 -13.56
C LYS A 23 1.02 4.82 -12.31
N ALA A 24 2.31 4.66 -12.06
CA ALA A 24 2.80 3.95 -10.88
C ALA A 24 2.37 4.64 -9.57
N LEU A 25 2.39 5.98 -9.53
CA LEU A 25 1.86 6.75 -8.40
C LEU A 25 0.38 6.46 -8.17
N ARG A 26 -0.43 6.52 -9.23
CA ARG A 26 -1.87 6.20 -9.14
C ARG A 26 -2.11 4.78 -8.67
N ASP A 27 -1.42 3.80 -9.26
CA ASP A 27 -1.56 2.39 -8.92
C ASP A 27 -1.24 2.16 -7.42
N VAL A 28 -0.17 2.79 -6.90
CA VAL A 28 0.16 2.73 -5.47
C VAL A 28 -0.90 3.43 -4.62
N THR A 29 -1.37 4.62 -4.99
CA THR A 29 -2.41 5.35 -4.26
C THR A 29 -3.70 4.54 -4.16
N GLU A 30 -4.20 4.00 -5.27
CA GLU A 30 -5.43 3.20 -5.30
C GLU A 30 -5.30 1.92 -4.43
N TRP A 31 -4.11 1.33 -4.40
CA TRP A 31 -3.82 0.20 -3.53
C TRP A 31 -3.82 0.59 -2.04
N LEU A 32 -3.18 1.71 -1.69
CA LEU A 32 -3.20 2.25 -0.32
C LEU A 32 -4.61 2.61 0.14
N GLU A 33 -5.43 3.21 -0.73
CA GLU A 33 -6.84 3.47 -0.45
C GLU A 33 -7.63 2.19 -0.16
N THR A 34 -7.29 1.08 -0.82
CA THR A 34 -7.93 -0.22 -0.54
C THR A 34 -7.57 -0.70 0.86
N ILE A 35 -6.32 -0.53 1.30
CA ILE A 35 -5.89 -0.87 2.66
C ILE A 35 -6.57 0.06 3.69
N GLN A 36 -6.64 1.36 3.40
CA GLN A 36 -7.31 2.31 4.29
C GLN A 36 -8.79 1.98 4.47
N LYS A 37 -9.49 1.61 3.39
CA LYS A 37 -10.89 1.15 3.46
C LYS A 37 -11.02 -0.06 4.36
N PHE A 38 -10.16 -1.07 4.20
CA PHE A 38 -10.12 -2.23 5.10
C PHE A 38 -9.91 -1.82 6.56
N THR A 39 -8.90 -0.99 6.85
CA THR A 39 -8.64 -0.56 8.24
C THR A 39 -9.80 0.25 8.83
N THR A 40 -10.50 1.04 8.01
CA THR A 40 -11.65 1.84 8.43
C THR A 40 -12.86 0.96 8.71
N GLU A 41 -13.12 -0.01 7.83
CA GLU A 41 -14.26 -0.94 7.93
C GLU A 41 -14.23 -1.74 9.23
N TYR A 42 -13.04 -2.17 9.66
CA TYR A 42 -12.85 -2.90 10.91
C TYR A 42 -12.43 -2.01 12.09
N ASN A 43 -12.51 -0.68 11.95
CA ASN A 43 -12.19 0.28 13.02
C ASN A 43 -10.76 0.14 13.62
N LEU A 44 -9.78 -0.21 12.76
CA LEU A 44 -8.39 -0.49 13.13
C LEU A 44 -7.48 0.75 13.12
N GLN A 45 -8.01 1.90 12.71
CA GLN A 45 -7.26 3.16 12.64
C GLN A 45 -6.97 3.78 14.02
N LYS A 46 -7.76 3.43 15.05
CA LYS A 46 -7.67 4.01 16.41
C LYS A 46 -6.41 3.55 17.15
N GLU A 47 -5.87 4.39 18.05
CA GLU A 47 -4.71 4.03 18.89
C GLU A 47 -4.91 2.70 19.61
N ASP A 48 -6.11 2.51 20.18
CA ASP A 48 -6.61 1.26 20.73
C ASP A 48 -7.72 0.68 19.82
N PRO A 49 -7.38 -0.16 18.83
CA PRO A 49 -8.33 -0.69 17.86
C PRO A 49 -9.22 -1.76 18.50
N ASN A 50 -10.53 -1.67 18.27
CA ASN A 50 -11.45 -2.73 18.68
C ASN A 50 -11.28 -3.94 17.73
N LEU A 51 -10.70 -5.02 18.24
CA LEU A 51 -10.46 -6.24 17.46
C LEU A 51 -11.72 -7.09 17.25
N ASP A 52 -12.78 -6.88 18.04
CA ASP A 52 -14.03 -7.66 17.93
C ASP A 52 -14.60 -7.57 16.51
N SER A 53 -14.56 -6.39 15.90
CA SER A 53 -15.08 -6.18 14.54
C SER A 53 -14.41 -7.09 13.49
N VAL A 54 -13.08 -7.25 13.57
CA VAL A 54 -12.33 -8.11 12.64
C VAL A 54 -12.41 -9.58 13.04
N LEU A 55 -12.51 -9.88 14.34
CA LEU A 55 -12.60 -11.24 14.87
C LEU A 55 -13.99 -11.87 14.66
N ASP A 56 -15.06 -11.08 14.70
CA ASP A 56 -16.42 -11.53 14.38
C ASP A 56 -16.60 -11.80 12.87
N ASN A 57 -15.75 -11.20 12.03
CA ASN A 57 -15.81 -11.28 10.57
C ASN A 57 -14.54 -11.89 9.95
N ILE A 58 -13.85 -12.80 10.65
CA ILE A 58 -12.56 -13.38 10.24
C ILE A 58 -12.56 -13.88 8.79
N GLY A 59 -13.62 -14.58 8.35
CA GLY A 59 -13.71 -15.12 7.00
C GLY A 59 -13.63 -14.04 5.92
N LYS A 60 -14.39 -12.95 6.10
CA LYS A 60 -14.40 -11.79 5.19
C LYS A 60 -13.08 -11.04 5.25
N ALA A 61 -12.58 -10.74 6.45
CA ALA A 61 -11.32 -10.04 6.64
C ALA A 61 -10.14 -10.78 5.99
N LYS A 62 -10.07 -12.11 6.13
CA LYS A 62 -9.05 -12.93 5.47
C LYS A 62 -9.13 -12.87 3.94
N PHE A 63 -10.34 -12.87 3.39
CA PHE A 63 -10.55 -12.79 1.96
C PHE A 63 -10.11 -11.41 1.41
N GLU A 64 -10.46 -10.33 2.10
CA GLU A 64 -10.05 -8.98 1.74
C GLU A 64 -8.53 -8.79 1.81
N LEU A 65 -7.89 -9.25 2.90
CA LEU A 65 -6.42 -9.23 3.02
C LEU A 65 -5.75 -10.02 1.89
N THR A 66 -6.32 -11.16 1.51
CA THR A 66 -5.81 -11.96 0.38
C THR A 66 -5.90 -11.19 -0.94
N ASN A 67 -7.03 -10.51 -1.19
CA ASN A 67 -7.22 -9.70 -2.41
C ASN A 67 -6.29 -8.48 -2.45
N ILE A 68 -6.13 -7.79 -1.32
CA ILE A 68 -5.19 -6.66 -1.18
C ILE A 68 -3.77 -7.12 -1.51
N LYS A 69 -3.34 -8.25 -0.93
CA LYS A 69 -2.00 -8.82 -1.16
C LYS A 69 -1.80 -9.27 -2.61
N TYR A 70 -2.82 -9.90 -3.22
CA TYR A 70 -2.75 -10.33 -4.61
C TYR A 70 -2.48 -9.16 -5.57
N ARG A 71 -3.14 -8.01 -5.34
CA ARG A 71 -2.92 -6.80 -6.15
C ARG A 71 -1.52 -6.24 -5.99
N ALA A 72 -0.93 -6.36 -4.79
CA ALA A 72 0.37 -5.80 -4.48
C ALA A 72 1.51 -6.29 -5.39
N GLY A 73 1.43 -7.54 -5.91
CA GLY A 73 2.42 -8.06 -6.86
C GLY A 73 2.49 -7.30 -8.18
N GLY A 74 1.37 -6.71 -8.64
CA GLY A 74 1.37 -5.80 -9.79
C GLY A 74 1.98 -4.45 -9.44
N ILE A 75 1.66 -3.93 -8.25
CA ILE A 75 2.15 -2.64 -7.74
C ILE A 75 3.67 -2.66 -7.55
N ILE A 76 4.24 -3.73 -6.98
CA ILE A 76 5.70 -3.87 -6.80
C ILE A 76 6.43 -3.77 -8.14
N LYS A 77 5.86 -4.32 -9.22
CA LYS A 77 6.47 -4.28 -10.55
C LYS A 77 6.46 -2.88 -11.15
N THR A 78 5.47 -2.05 -10.82
CA THR A 78 5.36 -0.69 -11.34
C THR A 78 6.03 0.36 -10.44
N ALA A 79 6.17 0.07 -9.13
CA ALA A 79 6.76 0.95 -8.12
C ALA A 79 8.15 1.53 -8.46
N PRO A 80 9.08 0.81 -9.12
CA PRO A 80 10.36 1.37 -9.53
C PRO A 80 10.27 2.56 -10.50
N ASN A 81 9.11 2.75 -11.16
CA ASN A 81 8.88 3.91 -12.02
C ASN A 81 8.59 5.20 -11.23
N ILE A 82 8.40 5.11 -9.91
CA ILE A 82 8.21 6.27 -9.04
C ILE A 82 9.57 6.93 -8.78
N LYS A 83 9.88 8.02 -9.49
CA LYS A 83 11.12 8.76 -9.29
C LYS A 83 11.09 9.55 -7.98
N GLY A 84 12.23 9.58 -7.30
CA GLY A 84 12.40 10.29 -6.02
C GLY A 84 12.00 9.47 -4.80
N LEU A 85 11.48 8.25 -4.97
CA LEU A 85 11.08 7.37 -3.88
C LEU A 85 11.48 5.92 -4.17
N LYS A 86 12.17 5.28 -3.23
CA LYS A 86 12.30 3.82 -3.23
C LYS A 86 11.00 3.22 -2.67
N ALA A 87 9.97 3.16 -3.51
CA ALA A 87 8.64 2.72 -3.10
C ALA A 87 8.57 1.20 -2.85
N SER A 88 9.34 0.39 -3.59
CA SER A 88 9.28 -1.07 -3.48
C SER A 88 9.59 -1.61 -2.08
N PRO A 89 10.64 -1.15 -1.34
CA PRO A 89 10.85 -1.55 0.05
C PRO A 89 9.66 -1.24 0.97
N LEU A 90 9.12 -0.03 0.91
CA LEU A 90 7.97 0.38 1.75
C LEU A 90 6.72 -0.45 1.44
N ILE A 91 6.50 -0.78 0.17
CA ILE A 91 5.39 -1.64 -0.25
C ILE A 91 5.57 -3.06 0.27
N ASN A 92 6.80 -3.59 0.25
CA ASN A 92 7.10 -4.92 0.78
C ASN A 92 6.86 -5.00 2.28
N GLU A 93 7.27 -3.98 3.05
CA GLU A 93 7.00 -3.88 4.49
C GLU A 93 5.49 -3.99 4.78
N ILE A 94 4.67 -3.22 4.06
CA ILE A 94 3.20 -3.28 4.18
C ILE A 94 2.65 -4.67 3.83
N ILE A 95 3.20 -5.33 2.81
CA ILE A 95 2.75 -6.68 2.41
C ILE A 95 3.07 -7.71 3.48
N ASP A 96 4.24 -7.63 4.10
CA ASP A 96 4.66 -8.55 5.16
C ASP A 96 3.76 -8.36 6.39
N GLU A 97 3.48 -7.12 6.78
CA GLU A 97 2.54 -6.80 7.87
C GLU A 97 1.11 -7.28 7.58
N LEU A 98 0.63 -7.12 6.34
CA LEU A 98 -0.68 -7.66 5.93
C LEU A 98 -0.72 -9.19 5.96
N ASP A 99 0.39 -9.88 5.66
CA ASP A 99 0.47 -11.34 5.78
C ASP A 99 0.50 -11.79 7.23
N ASP A 100 1.24 -11.08 8.09
CA ASP A 100 1.27 -11.33 9.53
C ASP A 100 -0.11 -11.11 10.15
N PHE A 101 -0.82 -10.06 9.75
CA PHE A 101 -2.21 -9.83 10.12
C PHE A 101 -3.08 -11.02 9.72
N ARG A 102 -3.01 -11.42 8.44
CA ARG A 102 -3.80 -12.54 7.92
C ARG A 102 -3.49 -13.85 8.66
N ARG A 103 -2.23 -14.10 9.00
CA ARG A 103 -1.81 -15.26 9.80
C ARG A 103 -2.35 -15.21 11.22
N ALA A 104 -2.39 -14.03 11.84
CA ALA A 104 -2.99 -13.83 13.15
C ALA A 104 -4.49 -14.19 13.15
N LEU A 105 -5.21 -13.84 12.09
CA LEU A 105 -6.61 -14.24 11.91
C LEU A 105 -6.81 -15.74 11.65
N ILE A 106 -5.77 -16.45 11.21
CA ILE A 106 -5.83 -17.91 11.00
C ILE A 106 -5.62 -18.66 12.32
N ASN A 107 -4.85 -18.09 13.26
CA ASN A 107 -4.46 -18.77 14.49
C ASN A 107 -5.09 -18.12 15.73
N PRO A 108 -6.24 -18.61 16.22
CA PRO A 108 -7.01 -17.96 17.28
C PRO A 108 -6.26 -17.86 18.62
N SER A 109 -5.37 -18.81 18.91
CA SER A 109 -4.66 -18.87 20.21
C SER A 109 -3.58 -17.79 20.36
N LEU A 110 -3.08 -17.24 19.25
CA LEU A 110 -2.07 -16.18 19.24
C LEU A 110 -2.56 -14.90 18.55
N GLY A 111 -3.75 -14.95 17.93
CA GLY A 111 -4.28 -13.91 17.07
C GLY A 111 -4.34 -12.55 17.74
N HIS A 112 -4.88 -12.46 18.96
CA HIS A 112 -5.01 -11.19 19.68
C HIS A 112 -3.64 -10.52 19.92
N THR A 113 -2.67 -11.24 20.48
CA THR A 113 -1.33 -10.70 20.76
C THR A 113 -0.61 -10.25 19.49
N VAL A 114 -0.73 -11.02 18.41
CA VAL A 114 -0.11 -10.66 17.12
C VAL A 114 -0.82 -9.46 16.49
N LEU A 115 -2.15 -9.41 16.52
CA LEU A 115 -2.93 -8.27 15.98
C LEU A 115 -2.59 -6.96 16.71
N VAL A 116 -2.51 -6.98 18.05
CA VAL A 116 -2.14 -5.82 18.85
C VAL A 116 -0.77 -5.27 18.46
N ARG A 117 0.18 -6.12 18.06
CA ARG A 117 1.50 -5.69 17.57
C ARG A 117 1.46 -5.20 16.12
N VAL A 118 0.84 -5.98 15.23
CA VAL A 118 0.90 -5.77 13.77
C VAL A 118 0.06 -4.57 13.32
N ILE A 119 -1.05 -4.26 13.99
CA ILE A 119 -1.89 -3.10 13.63
C ILE A 119 -1.12 -1.77 13.76
N PRO A 120 -0.42 -1.47 14.87
CA PRO A 120 0.49 -0.33 14.95
C PRO A 120 1.57 -0.31 13.87
N GLU A 121 2.22 -1.45 13.59
CA GLU A 121 3.25 -1.58 12.54
C GLU A 121 2.68 -1.18 11.17
N LEU A 122 1.54 -1.79 10.79
CA LEU A 122 0.83 -1.48 9.55
C LEU A 122 0.45 -0.01 9.42
N ARG A 123 -0.04 0.61 10.50
CA ARG A 123 -0.36 2.05 10.50
C ARG A 123 0.88 2.92 10.26
N ASN A 124 2.00 2.58 10.89
CA ASN A 124 3.25 3.30 10.71
C ASN A 124 3.77 3.17 9.28
N SER A 125 3.74 1.96 8.72
CA SER A 125 4.18 1.71 7.34
C SER A 125 3.28 2.42 6.32
N LEU A 126 1.96 2.41 6.52
CA LEU A 126 1.01 3.20 5.72
C LEU A 126 1.28 4.71 5.81
N LYS A 127 1.53 5.23 7.02
CA LYS A 127 1.89 6.64 7.20
C LYS A 127 3.21 6.98 6.50
N ASN A 128 4.22 6.13 6.65
CA ASN A 128 5.55 6.33 6.06
C ASN A 128 5.48 6.42 4.54
N ILE A 129 4.74 5.52 3.88
CA ILE A 129 4.60 5.57 2.42
C ILE A 129 3.76 6.78 1.98
N GLN A 130 2.73 7.16 2.72
CA GLN A 130 1.92 8.35 2.44
C GLN A 130 2.74 9.64 2.58
N ASP A 131 3.50 9.78 3.67
CA ASP A 131 4.40 10.90 3.90
C ASP A 131 5.47 10.96 2.80
N ALA A 132 6.01 9.81 2.39
CA ALA A 132 6.99 9.75 1.31
C ALA A 132 6.40 10.12 -0.05
N MET A 133 5.16 9.71 -0.34
CA MET A 133 4.44 10.05 -1.56
C MET A 133 3.99 11.51 -1.60
N SER A 134 3.61 12.10 -0.46
CA SER A 134 3.18 13.51 -0.37
C SER A 134 4.27 14.50 -0.78
N LYS A 135 5.54 14.09 -0.65
CA LYS A 135 6.73 14.86 -1.06
C LYS A 135 6.97 14.81 -2.58
N ILE A 136 6.17 14.04 -3.32
CA ILE A 136 6.27 13.89 -4.77
C ILE A 136 5.17 14.75 -5.42
N GLU A 137 5.54 15.77 -6.17
CA GLU A 137 4.56 16.60 -6.88
C GLU A 137 3.84 15.81 -7.99
N TYR A 138 2.50 15.84 -7.97
CA TYR A 138 1.65 15.46 -9.10
C TYR A 138 1.69 16.56 -10.18
N LYS A 139 1.98 16.21 -11.43
CA LYS A 139 1.81 17.07 -12.60
C LYS A 139 1.19 16.30 -13.75
#